data_AF-T1F0G9-F1
#
_entry.id   AF-T1F0G9-F1
#
_cell.length_a   1.000
_cell.length_b   1.000
_cell.length_c   1.000
_cell.angle_alpha   90.00
_cell.angle_beta   90.00
_cell.angle_gamma   90.00
#
_symmetry.space_group_name_H-M   'P 1'
#
loop_
_entity.id
_entity.type
_entity.pdbx_description
1 polymer ?
#
loop_
_entity_poly.entity_id
_entity_poly.type
_entity_poly.pdbx_seq_one_letter_code
_entity_poly.pdbx_strand_id
1 'polypeptide(L)'
;MFFNTSDIQYNPVISREIWPSDNYEMEMKGFTGGNNQNVSNKDIGVFVVYFQELSYTSIVESPAYEIQEFISDIGGILGLYVGFSILTIVEYFELALDVLKIGGHMAQASSKNVITNWKKAKKRKLNPSVSSSRTAGNKNKNEMTSLTLIWNEFYKTTSSHGIPHIGKAKSKKYFEKPVETLVKFDYNHNLMMPFPAVTLCNNNPIKKSVAIKYLDYKNLMKNFSETMESVKCQRNKFSVPHRGKDSKTGNCTTTCDQKPRCGLFFLNLFLEKHYEKMDFLPKSGGHEIENIVQDCSFNGVSCRHRKDFDHFVDIRHGNCYIFNSAMNGKKFKNAQRSGPLYGLSITFNVDQNEYIGKISQSAGLRVVVHDPKRMPYPEDEGILVSPNTLTHIGVNAIFREKLGDPYGDCYEDGVELDRRSHYQTLYGLNYDEKGCFRTCMSKIIYDKCQCNDMKFSKDLFPNGTKLCSVTDDSTNHCIEEILRSFENETFKCDPACTSACKLTHSTVFFF
;
A
#
# COMPACT_ATOMS: atom_id res chain seq x y z
N MET A 1 -10.30 1.95 24.21
CA MET A 1 -10.18 1.30 22.89
C MET A 1 -8.89 1.78 22.25
N PHE A 2 -8.13 0.88 21.61
CA PHE A 2 -6.85 1.20 20.98
C PHE A 2 -6.93 0.89 19.48
N PHE A 3 -6.34 1.76 18.66
CA PHE A 3 -6.20 1.57 17.21
C PHE A 3 -5.09 0.55 16.92
N ASN A 4 -5.46 -0.73 16.89
CA ASN A 4 -4.64 -1.79 16.33
C ASN A 4 -4.95 -1.93 14.82
N THR A 5 -3.90 -1.88 14.00
CA THR A 5 -3.90 -2.19 12.56
C THR A 5 -4.99 -1.51 11.72
N SER A 6 -5.01 -0.19 11.74
CA SER A 6 -5.11 0.60 10.51
C SER A 6 -3.71 1.10 10.18
N ASP A 7 -3.36 1.17 8.89
CA ASP A 7 -2.14 1.83 8.42
C ASP A 7 -2.40 3.35 8.31
N ILE A 8 -1.56 4.19 8.92
CA ILE A 8 -1.75 5.65 8.95
C ILE A 8 -0.75 6.31 8.00
N GLN A 9 -1.21 6.57 6.78
CA GLN A 9 -0.45 7.32 5.79
C GLN A 9 -0.56 8.83 6.07
N TYR A 10 0.59 9.47 6.31
CA TYR A 10 0.70 10.91 6.45
C TYR A 10 1.15 11.53 5.13
N ASN A 11 0.31 12.40 4.56
CA ASN A 11 0.60 13.07 3.30
C ASN A 11 1.08 14.52 3.56
N PRO A 12 2.36 14.84 3.31
CA PRO A 12 2.92 16.16 3.52
C PRO A 12 2.68 17.11 2.35
N VAL A 13 2.29 18.35 2.67
CA VAL A 13 2.17 19.51 1.79
C VAL A 13 3.22 20.52 2.23
N ILE A 14 4.12 20.90 1.33
CA ILE A 14 5.34 21.64 1.66
C ILE A 14 5.26 23.06 1.11
N SER A 15 5.47 24.07 1.97
CA SER A 15 5.75 25.45 1.57
C SER A 15 7.04 25.96 2.22
N ARG A 16 7.66 26.98 1.63
CA ARG A 16 8.95 27.52 2.09
C ARG A 16 9.00 29.03 1.94
N GLU A 17 9.61 29.68 2.91
CA GLU A 17 9.97 31.10 2.88
C GLU A 17 11.44 31.31 3.26
N ILE A 18 11.96 32.49 2.91
CA ILE A 18 13.30 32.92 3.33
C ILE A 18 13.26 33.21 4.83
N TRP A 19 14.19 32.63 5.58
CA TRP A 19 14.36 32.88 7.01
C TRP A 19 15.85 32.80 7.39
N PRO A 20 16.37 33.70 8.22
CA PRO A 20 15.71 34.89 8.77
C PRO A 20 15.36 35.93 7.70
N SER A 21 14.49 36.89 8.03
CA SER A 21 14.30 38.11 7.21
C SER A 21 15.39 39.13 7.53
N ASP A 22 15.73 40.00 6.57
CA ASP A 22 16.85 40.95 6.69
C ASP A 22 16.77 41.80 7.98
N ASN A 23 15.58 42.32 8.31
CA ASN A 23 15.36 43.10 9.53
C ASN A 23 15.59 42.27 10.80
N TYR A 24 15.05 41.05 10.87
CA TYR A 24 15.24 40.17 12.03
C TYR A 24 16.70 39.74 12.17
N GLU A 25 17.42 39.53 11.07
CA GLU A 25 18.85 39.22 11.10
C GLU A 25 19.68 40.42 11.60
N MET A 26 19.33 41.65 11.21
CA MET A 26 19.96 42.87 11.72
C MET A 26 19.67 43.09 13.22
N GLU A 27 18.42 42.91 13.65
CA GLU A 27 18.02 43.03 15.06
C GLU A 27 18.74 42.01 15.94
N MET A 28 18.74 40.73 15.55
CA MET A 28 19.44 39.66 16.27
C MET A 28 20.94 39.95 16.41
N LYS A 29 21.61 40.43 15.34
CA LYS A 29 23.01 40.84 15.38
C LYS A 29 23.26 42.04 16.32
N GLY A 30 22.27 42.92 16.47
CA GLY A 30 22.30 44.03 17.43
C GLY A 30 22.21 43.58 18.89
N PHE A 31 21.49 42.48 19.17
CA PHE A 31 21.39 41.91 20.52
C PHE A 31 22.58 41.01 20.90
N THR A 32 23.25 40.35 19.95
CA THR A 32 24.43 39.49 20.21
C THR A 32 25.72 40.30 20.43
N GLY A 33 25.70 41.21 21.40
CA GLY A 33 26.82 42.09 21.77
C GLY A 33 27.95 41.38 22.54
N GLY A 34 28.55 40.32 21.99
CA GLY A 34 29.78 39.75 22.55
C GLY A 34 30.15 38.33 22.10
N ASN A 35 31.46 38.14 21.91
CA ASN A 35 32.20 36.88 21.69
C ASN A 35 31.96 36.07 20.40
N ASN A 36 33.08 35.71 19.78
CA ASN A 36 33.14 34.88 18.58
C ASN A 36 32.59 33.46 18.82
N GLN A 37 31.46 33.14 18.20
CA GLN A 37 31.27 31.81 17.61
C GLN A 37 30.95 31.97 16.13
N ASN A 38 31.68 31.27 15.28
CA ASN A 38 31.54 31.34 13.82
C ASN A 38 30.35 30.50 13.31
N VAL A 39 29.21 30.55 14.03
CA VAL A 39 27.95 29.96 13.55
C VAL A 39 27.42 30.89 12.47
N SER A 40 27.71 30.53 11.22
CA SER A 40 27.14 31.19 10.05
C SER A 40 25.63 30.98 10.07
N ASN A 41 24.83 32.07 10.09
CA ASN A 41 23.37 32.00 9.98
C ASN A 41 22.90 31.20 8.75
N LYS A 42 23.75 31.09 7.71
CA LYS A 42 23.51 30.29 6.50
C LYS A 42 23.53 28.76 6.72
N ASP A 43 23.91 28.31 7.91
CA ASP A 43 23.90 26.90 8.31
C ASP A 43 22.67 26.57 9.19
N ILE A 44 21.94 27.60 9.66
CA ILE A 44 20.74 27.45 10.46
C ILE A 44 19.50 27.47 9.56
N GLY A 45 18.50 26.64 9.81
CA GLY A 45 17.16 26.75 9.25
C GLY A 45 16.08 26.35 10.25
N VAL A 46 14.82 26.48 9.85
CA VAL A 46 13.67 26.06 10.65
C VAL A 46 12.75 25.17 9.82
N PHE A 47 12.17 24.14 10.42
CA PHE A 47 11.01 23.46 9.84
C PHE A 47 9.90 23.24 10.87
N VAL A 48 8.66 23.25 10.40
CA VAL A 48 7.47 23.03 11.24
C VAL A 48 6.58 21.96 10.63
N VAL A 49 6.37 20.85 11.35
CA VAL A 49 5.44 19.77 10.97
C VAL A 49 4.15 19.91 11.75
N TYR A 50 3.02 20.08 11.09
CA TYR A 50 1.72 20.30 11.74
C TYR A 50 0.56 19.73 10.92
N PHE A 51 -0.57 19.39 11.56
CA PHE A 51 -1.79 19.04 10.82
C PHE A 51 -2.43 20.28 10.19
N GLN A 52 -2.80 20.22 8.91
CA GLN A 52 -3.54 21.31 8.27
C GLN A 52 -4.95 21.42 8.87
N GLU A 53 -5.63 20.27 9.00
CA GLU A 53 -6.91 20.12 9.67
C GLU A 53 -6.84 18.98 10.70
N LEU A 54 -7.63 19.06 11.78
CA LEU A 54 -7.71 17.99 12.78
C LEU A 54 -8.77 16.94 12.37
N SER A 55 -8.61 16.42 11.17
CA SER A 55 -9.52 15.50 10.48
C SER A 55 -8.71 14.44 9.73
N TYR A 56 -9.34 13.31 9.38
CA TYR A 56 -8.69 12.26 8.60
C TYR A 56 -9.62 11.67 7.54
N THR A 57 -9.02 11.17 6.46
CA THR A 57 -9.73 10.36 5.46
C THR A 57 -9.60 8.89 5.85
N SER A 58 -10.72 8.21 6.07
CA SER A 58 -10.76 6.77 6.27
C SER A 58 -11.04 6.07 4.94
N ILE A 59 -10.21 5.11 4.57
CA ILE A 59 -10.35 4.30 3.36
C ILE A 59 -10.44 2.84 3.82
N VAL A 60 -11.66 2.31 3.85
CA VAL A 60 -11.97 0.98 4.39
C VAL A 60 -12.53 0.09 3.29
N GLU A 61 -11.97 -1.09 3.14
CA GLU A 61 -12.50 -2.13 2.26
C GLU A 61 -13.62 -2.94 2.96
N SER A 62 -14.72 -3.18 2.25
CA SER A 62 -15.86 -4.01 2.68
C SER A 62 -16.24 -5.03 1.59
N PRO A 63 -16.83 -6.20 1.93
CA PRO A 63 -17.35 -7.13 0.92
C PRO A 63 -18.51 -6.51 0.13
N ALA A 64 -18.38 -6.41 -1.19
CA ALA A 64 -19.44 -5.86 -2.07
C ALA A 64 -20.57 -6.85 -2.38
N TYR A 65 -20.60 -7.98 -1.65
CA TYR A 65 -21.69 -8.95 -1.65
C TYR A 65 -21.57 -9.88 -0.43
N GLU A 66 -22.36 -9.63 0.62
CA GLU A 66 -22.29 -10.41 1.86
C GLU A 66 -22.97 -11.80 1.75
N ILE A 67 -22.67 -12.70 2.69
CA ILE A 67 -23.35 -14.00 2.79
C ILE A 67 -24.85 -13.84 3.08
N GLN A 68 -25.24 -12.77 3.80
CA GLN A 68 -26.62 -12.41 4.06
C GLN A 68 -27.36 -12.04 2.77
N GLU A 69 -26.73 -11.28 1.87
CA GLU A 69 -27.29 -10.95 0.55
C GLU A 69 -27.42 -12.20 -0.32
N PHE A 70 -26.40 -13.07 -0.33
CA PHE A 70 -26.43 -14.33 -1.07
C PHE A 70 -27.57 -15.26 -0.61
N ILE A 71 -27.77 -15.41 0.70
CA ILE A 71 -28.86 -16.20 1.27
C ILE A 71 -30.22 -15.56 0.97
N SER A 72 -30.34 -14.23 1.11
CA SER A 72 -31.55 -13.48 0.77
C SER A 72 -31.96 -13.69 -0.69
N ASP A 73 -31.00 -13.60 -1.61
CA ASP A 73 -31.23 -13.78 -3.04
C ASP A 73 -31.57 -15.22 -3.43
N ILE A 74 -30.96 -16.23 -2.79
CA ILE A 74 -31.39 -17.63 -2.93
C ILE A 74 -32.83 -17.80 -2.41
N GLY A 75 -33.15 -17.22 -1.25
CA GLY A 75 -34.48 -17.26 -0.65
C GLY A 75 -35.55 -16.65 -1.55
N GLY A 76 -35.27 -15.49 -2.16
CA GLY A 76 -36.17 -14.84 -3.12
C GLY A 76 -36.42 -15.67 -4.38
N ILE A 77 -35.36 -16.31 -4.93
CA ILE A 77 -35.48 -17.20 -6.09
C ILE A 77 -36.31 -18.45 -5.75
N LEU A 78 -36.04 -19.09 -4.61
CA LEU A 78 -36.80 -20.26 -4.16
C LEU A 78 -38.27 -19.92 -3.88
N GLY A 79 -38.53 -18.77 -3.23
CA GLY A 79 -39.87 -18.27 -2.97
C GLY A 79 -40.67 -18.03 -4.26
N LEU A 80 -40.04 -17.51 -5.31
CA LEU A 80 -40.67 -17.33 -6.62
C LEU A 80 -41.08 -18.67 -7.26
N TYR A 81 -40.21 -19.68 -7.22
CA TYR A 81 -40.54 -21.02 -7.76
C TYR A 81 -41.58 -21.76 -6.93
N VAL A 82 -41.61 -21.59 -5.60
CA VAL A 82 -42.71 -22.05 -4.76
C VAL A 82 -44.01 -21.33 -5.12
N GLY A 83 -43.98 -20.02 -5.39
CA GLY A 83 -45.12 -19.24 -5.87
C GLY A 83 -45.71 -19.79 -7.18
N PHE A 84 -44.89 -20.03 -8.21
CA PHE A 84 -45.36 -20.65 -9.46
C PHE A 84 -45.89 -22.08 -9.26
N SER A 85 -45.28 -22.84 -8.34
CA SER A 85 -45.75 -24.19 -7.99
C SER A 85 -47.12 -24.17 -7.30
N ILE A 86 -47.41 -23.15 -6.48
CA ILE A 86 -48.72 -23.00 -5.83
C ILE A 86 -49.77 -22.52 -6.84
N LEU A 87 -49.45 -21.55 -7.71
CA LEU A 87 -50.36 -21.07 -8.75
C LEU A 87 -50.82 -22.20 -9.69
N THR A 88 -49.89 -23.05 -10.15
CA THR A 88 -50.24 -24.20 -11.02
C THR A 88 -51.08 -25.28 -10.34
N ILE A 89 -50.95 -25.46 -9.02
CA ILE A 89 -51.84 -26.31 -8.23
C ILE A 89 -53.27 -25.72 -8.16
N VAL A 90 -53.39 -24.40 -8.03
CA VAL A 90 -54.69 -23.70 -8.05
C VAL A 90 -55.34 -23.80 -9.45
N GLU A 91 -54.58 -23.52 -10.52
CA GLU A 91 -55.06 -23.68 -11.91
C GLU A 91 -55.56 -25.11 -12.20
N TYR A 92 -54.84 -26.13 -11.72
CA TYR A 92 -55.27 -27.53 -11.87
C TYR A 92 -56.55 -27.84 -11.07
N PHE A 93 -56.71 -27.24 -9.89
CA PHE A 93 -57.92 -27.39 -9.07
C PHE A 93 -59.14 -26.70 -9.71
N GLU A 94 -58.98 -25.49 -10.25
CA GLU A 94 -60.03 -24.80 -11.01
C GLU A 94 -60.45 -25.59 -12.25
N LEU A 95 -59.47 -26.09 -13.04
CA LEU A 95 -59.72 -26.94 -14.20
C LEU A 95 -60.49 -28.22 -13.82
N ALA A 96 -60.12 -28.86 -12.70
CA ALA A 96 -60.83 -30.05 -12.21
C ALA A 96 -62.30 -29.74 -11.84
N LEU A 97 -62.56 -28.61 -11.20
CA LEU A 97 -63.92 -28.16 -10.88
C LEU A 97 -64.73 -27.87 -12.16
N ASP A 98 -64.15 -27.25 -13.18
CA ASP A 98 -64.84 -26.95 -14.44
C ASP A 98 -65.12 -28.20 -15.28
N VAL A 99 -64.18 -29.16 -15.33
CA VAL A 99 -64.42 -30.48 -15.94
C VAL A 99 -65.58 -31.21 -15.24
N LEU A 100 -65.68 -31.12 -13.90
CA LEU A 100 -66.80 -31.70 -13.16
C LEU A 100 -68.14 -31.00 -13.46
N LYS A 101 -68.18 -29.67 -13.56
CA LYS A 101 -69.37 -28.90 -13.99
C LYS A 101 -69.83 -29.33 -15.39
N ILE A 102 -68.91 -29.38 -16.35
CA ILE A 102 -69.18 -29.77 -17.75
C ILE A 102 -69.67 -31.22 -17.80
N GLY A 103 -69.01 -32.15 -17.10
CA GLY A 103 -69.42 -33.55 -16.99
C GLY A 103 -70.84 -33.71 -16.44
N GLY A 104 -71.20 -32.94 -15.40
CA GLY A 104 -72.55 -32.88 -14.85
C GLY A 104 -73.59 -32.41 -15.87
N HIS A 105 -73.30 -31.34 -16.61
CA HIS A 105 -74.17 -30.85 -17.69
C HIS A 105 -74.32 -31.89 -18.83
N MET A 106 -73.25 -32.57 -19.23
CA MET A 106 -73.30 -33.61 -20.26
C MET A 106 -74.08 -34.85 -19.81
N ALA A 107 -73.98 -35.25 -18.54
CA ALA A 107 -74.80 -36.32 -17.96
C ALA A 107 -76.31 -35.97 -17.99
N GLN A 108 -76.66 -34.74 -17.61
CA GLN A 108 -78.05 -34.25 -17.70
C GLN A 108 -78.55 -34.17 -19.15
N ALA A 109 -77.70 -33.77 -20.11
CA ALA A 109 -78.05 -33.75 -21.53
C ALA A 109 -78.24 -35.17 -22.11
N SER A 110 -77.40 -36.13 -21.71
CA SER A 110 -77.53 -37.54 -22.11
C SER A 110 -78.85 -38.14 -21.62
N SER A 111 -79.22 -37.91 -20.35
CA SER A 111 -80.51 -38.34 -19.77
C SER A 111 -81.71 -37.82 -20.58
N LYS A 112 -81.70 -36.54 -20.97
CA LYS A 112 -82.75 -35.94 -21.83
C LYS A 112 -82.83 -36.60 -23.22
N ASN A 113 -81.71 -37.05 -23.79
CA ASN A 113 -81.68 -37.72 -25.09
C ASN A 113 -82.15 -39.19 -25.05
N VAL A 114 -81.94 -39.91 -23.93
CA VAL A 114 -82.51 -41.26 -23.76
C VAL A 114 -84.04 -41.21 -23.72
N ILE A 115 -84.61 -40.25 -22.99
CA ILE A 115 -86.06 -40.07 -22.84
C ILE A 115 -86.75 -39.71 -24.18
N THR A 116 -86.10 -38.92 -25.04
CA THR A 116 -86.66 -38.57 -26.36
C THR A 116 -86.56 -39.71 -27.38
N ASN A 117 -85.51 -40.52 -27.34
CA ASN A 117 -85.36 -41.67 -28.24
C ASN A 117 -86.35 -42.80 -27.95
N TRP A 118 -86.69 -43.07 -26.68
CA TRP A 118 -87.76 -44.01 -26.32
C TRP A 118 -89.12 -43.65 -26.96
N LYS A 119 -89.41 -42.35 -27.13
CA LYS A 119 -90.64 -41.89 -27.81
C LYS A 119 -90.62 -42.07 -29.33
N LYS A 120 -89.44 -42.18 -29.97
CA LYS A 120 -89.31 -42.40 -31.42
C LYS A 120 -89.35 -43.89 -31.81
N ALA A 121 -88.85 -44.78 -30.95
CA ALA A 121 -88.73 -46.22 -31.23
C ALA A 121 -90.07 -46.97 -31.50
N LYS A 122 -91.22 -46.36 -31.18
CA LYS A 122 -92.56 -46.99 -31.34
C LYS A 122 -93.20 -46.83 -32.73
N LYS A 123 -92.51 -46.25 -33.73
CA LYS A 123 -93.05 -46.07 -35.10
C LYS A 123 -92.11 -46.57 -36.20
N ARG A 124 -92.65 -47.46 -37.05
CA ARG A 124 -92.12 -48.04 -38.31
C ARG A 124 -91.05 -49.14 -38.17
N LYS A 125 -91.50 -50.39 -38.35
CA LYS A 125 -90.69 -51.49 -38.91
C LYS A 125 -90.65 -51.33 -40.45
N LEU A 126 -89.48 -51.44 -41.07
CA LEU A 126 -89.09 -52.46 -42.08
C LEU A 126 -87.69 -52.13 -42.64
N ASN A 127 -86.90 -53.17 -42.94
CA ASN A 127 -85.54 -53.10 -43.50
C ASN A 127 -85.58 -53.43 -45.02
N PRO A 128 -84.49 -53.33 -45.82
CA PRO A 128 -83.09 -52.95 -45.53
C PRO A 128 -82.74 -51.58 -46.22
N SER A 129 -81.55 -51.16 -46.70
CA SER A 129 -80.28 -51.82 -47.08
C SER A 129 -79.02 -50.92 -47.03
N VAL A 130 -77.87 -51.60 -47.07
CA VAL A 130 -76.52 -51.22 -47.57
C VAL A 130 -76.51 -50.02 -48.54
N SER A 131 -75.81 -48.89 -48.40
CA SER A 131 -74.62 -48.41 -47.65
C SER A 131 -73.30 -48.31 -48.45
N SER A 132 -72.71 -47.11 -48.49
CA SER A 132 -71.25 -46.92 -48.50
C SER A 132 -70.91 -45.69 -47.63
N SER A 133 -69.67 -45.61 -47.15
CA SER A 133 -69.34 -44.83 -45.94
C SER A 133 -68.40 -43.64 -46.17
N ARG A 134 -68.68 -42.54 -45.46
CA ARG A 134 -67.71 -41.52 -45.07
C ARG A 134 -67.95 -41.17 -43.60
N THR A 135 -66.96 -41.39 -42.74
CA THR A 135 -66.99 -40.99 -41.32
C THR A 135 -65.94 -39.92 -41.09
N ALA A 136 -66.32 -38.83 -40.41
CA ALA A 136 -65.47 -37.66 -40.20
C ALA A 136 -64.43 -37.86 -39.08
N GLY A 137 -63.40 -37.02 -39.07
CA GLY A 137 -62.28 -37.11 -38.13
C GLY A 137 -62.65 -36.87 -36.67
N ASN A 138 -62.00 -37.62 -35.78
CA ASN A 138 -62.20 -37.56 -34.33
C ASN A 138 -61.57 -36.30 -33.71
N LYS A 139 -62.27 -35.17 -33.77
CA LYS A 139 -61.92 -33.96 -33.00
C LYS A 139 -62.35 -34.11 -31.54
N ASN A 140 -61.44 -34.58 -30.68
CA ASN A 140 -61.38 -34.29 -29.23
C ASN A 140 -60.10 -34.88 -28.58
N LYS A 141 -58.93 -34.58 -29.15
CA LYS A 141 -57.62 -34.99 -28.59
C LYS A 141 -56.55 -33.88 -28.56
N ASN A 142 -56.91 -32.66 -28.95
CA ASN A 142 -55.94 -31.62 -29.32
C ASN A 142 -55.79 -30.48 -28.29
N GLU A 143 -56.77 -30.24 -27.41
CA GLU A 143 -56.69 -29.12 -26.44
C GLU A 143 -55.91 -29.51 -25.19
N MET A 144 -56.20 -30.67 -24.62
CA MET A 144 -55.47 -31.24 -23.46
C MET A 144 -54.00 -31.56 -23.78
N THR A 145 -53.68 -31.81 -25.06
CA THR A 145 -52.29 -31.89 -25.56
C THR A 145 -51.67 -30.51 -25.83
N SER A 146 -52.46 -29.50 -26.20
CA SER A 146 -51.97 -28.13 -26.37
C SER A 146 -51.52 -27.50 -25.04
N LEU A 147 -52.33 -27.59 -23.98
CA LEU A 147 -51.94 -27.07 -22.66
C LEU A 147 -50.72 -27.79 -22.08
N THR A 148 -50.61 -29.10 -22.25
CA THR A 148 -49.43 -29.85 -21.80
C THR A 148 -48.18 -29.57 -22.66
N LEU A 149 -48.33 -29.25 -23.95
CA LEU A 149 -47.23 -28.75 -24.78
C LEU A 149 -46.79 -27.34 -24.36
N ILE A 150 -47.73 -26.41 -24.15
CA ILE A 150 -47.44 -25.05 -23.67
C ILE A 150 -46.73 -25.11 -22.31
N TRP A 151 -47.21 -25.93 -21.38
CA TRP A 151 -46.57 -26.12 -20.08
C TRP A 151 -45.17 -26.74 -20.20
N ASN A 152 -44.98 -27.72 -21.08
CA ASN A 152 -43.67 -28.36 -21.29
C ASN A 152 -42.66 -27.40 -21.95
N GLU A 153 -43.07 -26.57 -22.91
CA GLU A 153 -42.20 -25.52 -23.49
C GLU A 153 -41.94 -24.36 -22.52
N PHE A 154 -42.92 -23.95 -21.71
CA PHE A 154 -42.72 -22.96 -20.65
C PHE A 154 -41.76 -23.50 -19.57
N TYR A 155 -41.94 -24.75 -19.14
CA TYR A 155 -41.05 -25.44 -18.21
C TYR A 155 -39.63 -25.53 -18.77
N LYS A 156 -39.45 -26.00 -20.02
CA LYS A 156 -38.13 -26.05 -20.68
C LYS A 156 -37.50 -24.66 -20.78
N THR A 157 -38.24 -23.65 -21.24
CA THR A 157 -37.69 -22.31 -21.44
C THR A 157 -37.25 -21.69 -20.12
N THR A 158 -38.11 -21.75 -19.10
CA THR A 158 -37.83 -21.20 -17.76
C THR A 158 -36.71 -21.95 -17.03
N SER A 159 -36.64 -23.28 -17.15
CA SER A 159 -35.61 -24.10 -16.49
C SER A 159 -34.29 -24.18 -17.25
N SER A 160 -34.29 -24.04 -18.57
CA SER A 160 -33.08 -24.06 -19.40
C SER A 160 -32.38 -22.70 -19.43
N HIS A 161 -33.14 -21.60 -19.51
CA HIS A 161 -32.57 -20.25 -19.61
C HIS A 161 -32.64 -19.45 -18.31
N GLY A 162 -33.71 -19.57 -17.51
CA GLY A 162 -33.90 -18.78 -16.29
C GLY A 162 -33.03 -19.25 -15.12
N ILE A 163 -33.32 -20.44 -14.59
CA ILE A 163 -32.63 -21.01 -13.41
C ILE A 163 -31.10 -21.00 -13.57
N PRO A 164 -30.50 -21.45 -14.69
CA PRO A 164 -29.06 -21.58 -14.78
C PRO A 164 -28.35 -20.24 -14.90
N HIS A 165 -28.93 -19.24 -15.57
CA HIS A 165 -28.33 -17.91 -15.65
C HIS A 165 -28.43 -17.15 -14.33
N ILE A 166 -29.61 -17.11 -13.70
CA ILE A 166 -29.79 -16.35 -12.45
C ILE A 166 -28.99 -17.00 -11.31
N GLY A 167 -29.11 -18.33 -11.16
CA GLY A 167 -28.39 -19.09 -10.13
C GLY A 167 -26.88 -19.01 -10.30
N LYS A 168 -26.35 -19.19 -11.51
CA LYS A 168 -24.91 -19.07 -11.75
C LYS A 168 -24.41 -17.63 -11.60
N ALA A 169 -25.15 -16.61 -12.05
CA ALA A 169 -24.70 -15.23 -11.94
C ALA A 169 -24.55 -14.79 -10.47
N LYS A 170 -25.55 -15.05 -9.62
CA LYS A 170 -25.51 -14.65 -8.20
C LYS A 170 -24.55 -15.50 -7.37
N SER A 171 -24.47 -16.80 -7.65
CA SER A 171 -23.45 -17.69 -7.07
C SER A 171 -22.04 -17.27 -7.45
N LYS A 172 -21.79 -17.02 -8.75
CA LYS A 172 -20.51 -16.53 -9.24
C LYS A 172 -20.11 -15.21 -8.57
N LYS A 173 -21.01 -14.22 -8.46
CA LYS A 173 -20.72 -12.96 -7.73
C LYS A 173 -20.27 -13.21 -6.28
N TYR A 174 -20.84 -14.19 -5.57
CA TYR A 174 -20.42 -14.52 -4.19
C TYR A 174 -19.06 -15.23 -4.11
N PHE A 175 -18.74 -16.08 -5.08
CA PHE A 175 -17.47 -16.80 -5.16
C PHE A 175 -16.32 -15.99 -5.80
N GLU A 176 -16.63 -14.93 -6.54
CA GLU A 176 -15.66 -13.94 -7.04
C GLU A 176 -15.15 -12.97 -5.95
N LYS A 177 -15.72 -13.03 -4.74
CA LYS A 177 -15.32 -12.24 -3.56
C LYS A 177 -15.07 -10.74 -3.84
N PRO A 178 -16.01 -10.04 -4.50
CA PRO A 178 -15.83 -8.64 -4.85
C PRO A 178 -15.75 -7.76 -3.60
N VAL A 179 -14.88 -6.76 -3.67
CA VAL A 179 -14.65 -5.77 -2.61
C VAL A 179 -15.10 -4.40 -3.09
N GLU A 180 -15.68 -3.61 -2.18
CA GLU A 180 -15.95 -2.19 -2.35
C GLU A 180 -15.04 -1.37 -1.41
N THR A 181 -14.77 -0.13 -1.78
CA THR A 181 -13.91 0.77 -0.99
C THR A 181 -14.72 1.98 -0.51
N LEU A 182 -14.97 2.04 0.80
CA LEU A 182 -15.68 3.13 1.45
C LEU A 182 -14.70 4.22 1.86
N VAL A 183 -14.75 5.37 1.17
CA VAL A 183 -14.03 6.59 1.54
C VAL A 183 -14.92 7.45 2.44
N LYS A 184 -14.45 7.76 3.65
CA LYS A 184 -15.15 8.58 4.64
C LYS A 184 -14.25 9.73 5.09
N PHE A 185 -14.83 10.92 5.25
CA PHE A 185 -14.14 12.09 5.78
C PHE A 185 -14.58 12.30 7.23
N ASP A 186 -13.79 11.81 8.18
CA ASP A 186 -14.14 11.81 9.60
C ASP A 186 -13.66 13.13 10.24
N TYR A 187 -14.63 14.00 10.54
CA TYR A 187 -14.42 15.30 11.18
C TYR A 187 -14.95 15.27 12.62
N ASN A 188 -14.07 14.95 13.57
CA ASN A 188 -14.42 14.83 14.99
C ASN A 188 -13.47 15.65 15.88
N HIS A 189 -13.94 16.82 16.31
CA HIS A 189 -13.19 17.74 17.19
C HIS A 189 -12.69 17.13 18.51
N ASN A 190 -13.28 16.03 18.98
CA ASN A 190 -12.89 15.36 20.22
C ASN A 190 -11.89 14.22 20.00
N LEU A 191 -11.46 13.97 18.76
CA LEU A 191 -10.61 12.82 18.43
C LEU A 191 -9.11 13.18 18.54
N MET A 192 -8.43 12.54 19.49
CA MET A 192 -6.99 12.70 19.67
C MET A 192 -6.23 11.97 18.56
N MET A 193 -6.01 12.62 17.41
CA MET A 193 -5.22 12.03 16.32
C MET A 193 -3.77 11.80 16.75
N PRO A 194 -3.16 10.62 16.47
CA PRO A 194 -1.72 10.42 16.61
C PRO A 194 -0.96 11.52 15.86
N PHE A 195 0.06 12.11 16.50
CA PHE A 195 1.00 12.96 15.76
C PHE A 195 1.98 12.03 15.02
N PRO A 196 2.38 12.33 13.76
CA PRO A 196 3.35 11.51 13.06
C PRO A 196 4.68 11.41 13.81
N ALA A 197 5.45 10.37 13.49
CA ALA A 197 6.87 10.40 13.76
C ALA A 197 7.58 11.25 12.71
N VAL A 198 8.59 12.00 13.16
CA VAL A 198 9.36 12.92 12.32
C VAL A 198 10.83 12.55 12.44
N THR A 199 11.31 11.83 11.43
CA THR A 199 12.72 11.46 11.30
C THR A 199 13.50 12.60 10.66
N LEU A 200 14.66 12.94 11.22
CA LEU A 200 15.61 13.90 10.65
C LEU A 200 17.01 13.27 10.54
N CYS A 201 17.67 13.48 9.40
CA CYS A 201 19.03 13.03 9.12
C CYS A 201 19.83 14.16 8.45
N ASN A 202 21.14 14.27 8.72
CA ASN A 202 21.99 15.25 8.03
C ASN A 202 22.36 14.73 6.62
N ASN A 203 22.34 15.57 5.59
CA ASN A 203 22.83 15.18 4.24
C ASN A 203 24.33 14.84 4.22
N ASN A 204 25.08 15.18 5.27
CA ASN A 204 26.47 14.81 5.47
C ASN A 204 26.59 13.65 6.48
N PRO A 205 26.85 12.39 6.03
CA PRO A 205 26.80 11.23 6.92
C PRO A 205 27.90 11.18 7.99
N ILE A 206 29.06 11.82 7.75
CA ILE A 206 30.22 11.77 8.64
C ILE A 206 30.90 13.15 8.71
N LYS A 207 31.20 13.58 9.94
CA LYS A 207 31.97 14.80 10.24
C LYS A 207 33.39 14.69 9.67
N LYS A 208 33.75 15.65 8.81
CA LYS A 208 35.07 15.82 8.19
C LYS A 208 36.24 15.81 9.17
N SER A 209 36.11 16.36 10.38
CA SER A 209 37.12 16.28 11.43
C SER A 209 37.38 14.84 11.88
N VAL A 210 36.33 14.03 12.00
CA VAL A 210 36.42 12.60 12.35
C VAL A 210 37.02 11.81 11.18
N ALA A 211 36.65 12.13 9.93
CA ALA A 211 37.27 11.55 8.74
C ALA A 211 38.78 11.85 8.66
N ILE A 212 39.19 13.09 8.92
CA ILE A 212 40.59 13.51 8.97
C ILE A 212 41.35 12.75 10.09
N LYS A 213 40.73 12.54 11.25
CA LYS A 213 41.37 11.93 12.43
C LYS A 213 41.50 10.41 12.36
N TYR A 214 40.54 9.68 11.77
CA TYR A 214 40.46 8.21 11.89
C TYR A 214 40.50 7.44 10.56
N LEU A 215 40.42 8.10 9.41
CA LEU A 215 40.08 7.47 8.12
C LEU A 215 41.07 7.78 6.99
N ASP A 216 42.26 8.30 7.32
CA ASP A 216 43.32 8.67 6.38
C ASP A 216 42.79 9.47 5.18
N TYR A 217 42.05 10.54 5.50
CA TYR A 217 41.35 11.40 4.56
C TYR A 217 42.25 11.92 3.41
N LYS A 218 43.55 12.12 3.66
CA LYS A 218 44.49 12.60 2.64
C LYS A 218 44.75 11.54 1.56
N ASN A 219 45.13 10.33 1.95
CA ASN A 219 45.36 9.26 0.98
C ASN A 219 44.05 8.75 0.36
N LEU A 220 42.94 8.78 1.11
CA LEU A 220 41.60 8.57 0.54
C LEU A 220 41.33 9.55 -0.61
N MET A 221 41.36 10.86 -0.35
CA MET A 221 41.05 11.89 -1.35
C MET A 221 42.05 11.90 -2.53
N LYS A 222 43.32 11.55 -2.28
CA LYS A 222 44.34 11.41 -3.33
C LYS A 222 44.03 10.21 -4.25
N ASN A 223 43.95 9.01 -3.69
CA ASN A 223 43.66 7.79 -4.46
C ASN A 223 42.31 7.92 -5.19
N PHE A 224 41.34 8.65 -4.63
CA PHE A 224 40.04 8.89 -5.25
C PHE A 224 40.12 9.84 -6.46
N SER A 225 41.07 10.80 -6.47
CA SER A 225 41.37 11.59 -7.68
C SER A 225 41.97 10.72 -8.78
N GLU A 226 42.91 9.86 -8.42
CA GLU A 226 43.60 8.92 -9.32
C GLU A 226 42.62 7.86 -9.89
N THR A 227 41.72 7.31 -9.07
CA THR A 227 40.64 6.42 -9.52
C THR A 227 39.61 7.14 -10.37
N MET A 228 39.24 8.38 -10.04
CA MET A 228 38.37 9.18 -10.92
C MET A 228 39.07 9.46 -12.27
N GLU A 229 40.40 9.55 -12.31
CA GLU A 229 41.17 9.71 -13.55
C GLU A 229 41.30 8.44 -14.38
N SER A 230 41.46 7.26 -13.77
CA SER A 230 41.45 6.01 -14.52
C SER A 230 40.08 5.72 -15.16
N VAL A 231 38.99 6.03 -14.45
CA VAL A 231 37.60 5.89 -14.96
C VAL A 231 37.31 6.85 -16.13
N LYS A 232 37.97 8.02 -16.22
CA LYS A 232 37.83 8.93 -17.39
C LYS A 232 38.29 8.29 -18.72
N CYS A 233 39.16 7.28 -18.67
CA CYS A 233 39.86 6.75 -19.84
C CYS A 233 39.36 5.36 -20.33
N GLN A 234 38.60 4.60 -19.54
CA GLN A 234 38.11 3.28 -19.95
C GLN A 234 36.93 3.40 -20.91
N ARG A 235 37.14 3.00 -22.18
CA ARG A 235 36.30 3.38 -23.32
C ARG A 235 34.87 2.82 -23.39
N ASN A 236 34.45 1.88 -22.52
CA ASN A 236 33.25 1.08 -22.79
C ASN A 236 32.45 0.50 -21.59
N LYS A 237 32.74 0.81 -20.32
CA LYS A 237 32.38 -0.09 -19.20
C LYS A 237 31.67 0.46 -17.94
N PHE A 238 31.08 1.67 -17.93
CA PHE A 238 30.26 2.10 -16.77
C PHE A 238 29.00 2.90 -17.13
N SER A 239 27.92 2.64 -16.39
CA SER A 239 26.54 3.10 -16.62
C SER A 239 26.21 4.51 -16.07
N VAL A 240 27.15 5.46 -16.13
CA VAL A 240 26.88 6.87 -15.73
C VAL A 240 26.28 7.67 -16.89
N PRO A 241 25.08 8.26 -16.76
CA PRO A 241 24.53 9.14 -17.78
C PRO A 241 25.29 10.48 -17.81
N HIS A 242 26.13 10.65 -18.83
CA HIS A 242 25.84 11.55 -19.96
C HIS A 242 27.09 11.61 -20.87
N ARG A 243 26.97 11.10 -22.10
CA ARG A 243 28.03 11.20 -23.11
C ARG A 243 28.15 12.66 -23.59
N GLY A 244 29.37 13.18 -23.51
CA GLY A 244 29.84 14.30 -24.33
C GLY A 244 31.26 13.99 -24.78
N LYS A 245 31.53 14.07 -26.08
CA LYS A 245 32.88 14.15 -26.63
C LYS A 245 33.06 15.55 -27.20
N ASP A 246 34.16 16.22 -26.85
CA ASP A 246 34.65 17.28 -27.72
C ASP A 246 35.23 16.63 -28.98
N SER A 247 34.64 16.94 -30.14
CA SER A 247 35.05 16.36 -31.43
C SER A 247 36.38 16.89 -31.95
N LYS A 248 37.00 17.91 -31.34
CA LYS A 248 38.18 18.59 -31.90
C LYS A 248 39.54 18.13 -31.39
N THR A 249 39.61 17.51 -30.20
CA THR A 249 40.91 17.26 -29.53
C THR A 249 41.24 15.79 -29.28
N GLY A 250 40.25 14.88 -29.30
CA GLY A 250 40.45 13.46 -29.00
C GLY A 250 40.77 13.11 -27.53
N ASN A 251 41.09 14.11 -26.71
CA ASN A 251 41.36 13.99 -25.29
C ASN A 251 40.07 13.73 -24.49
N CYS A 252 40.19 13.02 -23.36
CA CYS A 252 39.05 12.66 -22.52
C CYS A 252 38.66 13.82 -21.56
N THR A 253 37.97 14.83 -22.09
CA THR A 253 37.40 15.93 -21.29
C THR A 253 36.02 15.56 -20.76
N THR A 254 35.94 15.16 -19.48
CA THR A 254 34.66 14.92 -18.79
C THR A 254 34.59 15.67 -17.46
N THR A 255 33.61 16.57 -17.35
CA THR A 255 33.30 17.28 -16.11
C THR A 255 32.52 16.36 -15.17
N CYS A 256 33.22 15.87 -14.14
CA CYS A 256 32.64 15.20 -12.98
C CYS A 256 32.47 16.15 -11.78
N ASP A 257 33.12 17.31 -11.79
CA ASP A 257 32.75 18.42 -10.91
C ASP A 257 31.30 18.83 -11.21
N GLN A 258 30.57 19.16 -10.13
CA GLN A 258 29.15 19.55 -10.15
C GLN A 258 28.14 18.45 -10.56
N LYS A 259 28.50 17.14 -10.49
CA LYS A 259 27.55 16.04 -10.73
C LYS A 259 27.22 15.22 -9.46
N PRO A 260 25.93 15.10 -9.05
CA PRO A 260 25.54 14.43 -7.80
C PRO A 260 25.78 12.92 -7.81
N ARG A 261 25.66 12.25 -8.97
CA ARG A 261 25.94 10.79 -9.08
C ARG A 261 27.38 10.43 -8.70
N CYS A 262 28.33 11.35 -8.86
CA CYS A 262 29.72 11.11 -8.45
C CYS A 262 29.87 11.09 -6.91
N GLY A 263 29.10 11.90 -6.18
CA GLY A 263 29.14 11.92 -4.71
C GLY A 263 28.65 10.62 -4.09
N LEU A 264 27.61 10.01 -4.67
CA LEU A 264 27.11 8.70 -4.25
C LEU A 264 28.14 7.59 -4.48
N PHE A 265 28.84 7.59 -5.61
CA PHE A 265 29.91 6.63 -5.89
C PHE A 265 31.10 6.78 -4.94
N PHE A 266 31.50 8.02 -4.62
CA PHE A 266 32.53 8.28 -3.61
C PHE A 266 32.11 7.84 -2.20
N LEU A 267 30.84 8.03 -1.83
CA LEU A 267 30.30 7.52 -0.57
C LEU A 267 30.38 5.98 -0.54
N ASN A 268 29.92 5.29 -1.59
CA ASN A 268 29.97 3.83 -1.68
C ASN A 268 31.41 3.30 -1.47
N LEU A 269 32.40 3.81 -2.21
CA LEU A 269 33.80 3.40 -2.08
C LEU A 269 34.38 3.64 -0.67
N PHE A 270 34.00 4.77 -0.06
CA PHE A 270 34.42 5.10 1.29
C PHE A 270 33.80 4.13 2.33
N LEU A 271 32.51 3.80 2.19
CA LEU A 271 31.81 2.88 3.10
C LEU A 271 32.33 1.45 2.95
N GLU A 272 32.64 0.99 1.73
CA GLU A 272 33.30 -0.29 1.48
C GLU A 272 34.66 -0.38 2.20
N LYS A 273 35.55 0.60 1.97
CA LYS A 273 36.90 0.64 2.57
C LYS A 273 36.88 0.70 4.11
N HIS A 274 35.77 1.10 4.72
CA HIS A 274 35.63 1.27 6.16
C HIS A 274 34.53 0.40 6.77
N TYR A 275 34.07 -0.64 6.05
CA TYR A 275 32.94 -1.49 6.45
C TYR A 275 33.14 -2.15 7.84
N GLU A 276 34.35 -2.63 8.13
CA GLU A 276 34.71 -3.22 9.43
C GLU A 276 34.57 -2.24 10.61
N LYS A 277 34.57 -0.94 10.35
CA LYS A 277 34.44 0.13 11.35
C LYS A 277 33.03 0.74 11.40
N MET A 278 32.08 0.24 10.62
CA MET A 278 30.71 0.78 10.51
C MET A 278 29.89 0.66 11.79
N ASP A 279 30.26 -0.20 12.72
CA ASP A 279 29.55 -0.32 14.01
C ASP A 279 29.89 0.86 14.96
N PHE A 280 31.01 1.54 14.67
CA PHE A 280 31.58 2.66 15.44
C PHE A 280 31.47 4.00 14.70
N LEU A 281 31.80 4.05 13.40
CA LEU A 281 31.95 5.30 12.66
C LEU A 281 30.69 6.17 12.52
N PRO A 282 29.47 5.64 12.31
CA PRO A 282 28.27 6.47 12.32
C PRO A 282 27.97 6.98 13.74
N LYS A 283 27.98 6.09 14.74
CA LYS A 283 27.70 6.44 16.14
C LYS A 283 28.66 7.50 16.71
N SER A 284 29.95 7.41 16.38
CA SER A 284 30.99 8.33 16.90
C SER A 284 31.45 9.41 15.90
N GLY A 285 31.03 9.32 14.63
CA GLY A 285 31.48 10.19 13.55
C GLY A 285 30.39 10.89 12.75
N GLY A 286 29.14 10.43 12.85
CA GLY A 286 27.98 11.17 12.37
C GLY A 286 27.69 12.41 13.22
N HIS A 287 26.71 13.19 12.80
CA HIS A 287 26.23 14.35 13.54
C HIS A 287 25.49 13.94 14.81
N GLU A 288 25.55 14.75 15.85
CA GLU A 288 24.93 14.48 17.16
C GLU A 288 23.67 15.34 17.31
N ILE A 289 22.63 14.82 17.98
CA ILE A 289 21.33 15.50 18.08
C ILE A 289 21.43 16.89 18.73
N GLU A 290 22.33 17.08 19.70
CA GLU A 290 22.62 18.39 20.31
C GLU A 290 23.30 19.40 19.36
N ASN A 291 23.94 18.93 18.29
CA ASN A 291 24.53 19.80 17.28
C ASN A 291 23.50 20.10 16.17
N ILE A 292 22.70 19.11 15.78
CA ILE A 292 21.70 19.27 14.72
C ILE A 292 20.53 20.14 15.20
N VAL A 293 19.94 19.84 16.36
CA VAL A 293 18.76 20.57 16.87
C VAL A 293 19.21 21.61 17.88
N GLN A 294 18.99 22.88 17.54
CA GLN A 294 19.37 24.05 18.35
C GLN A 294 18.21 24.53 19.23
N ASP A 295 16.98 24.45 18.71
CA ASP A 295 15.74 24.59 19.47
C ASP A 295 14.66 23.64 18.93
N CYS A 296 13.74 23.23 19.79
CA CYS A 296 12.62 22.38 19.44
C CYS A 296 11.43 22.65 20.36
N SER A 297 10.24 22.77 19.77
CA SER A 297 8.97 22.96 20.48
C SER A 297 7.87 22.08 19.89
N PHE A 298 7.05 21.47 20.74
CA PHE A 298 5.90 20.64 20.36
C PHE A 298 4.66 21.00 21.19
N ASN A 299 3.52 21.30 20.54
CA ASN A 299 2.36 21.94 21.20
C ASN A 299 2.75 23.18 22.04
N GLY A 300 3.74 23.97 21.58
CA GLY A 300 4.27 25.13 22.30
C GLY A 300 5.17 24.80 23.52
N VAL A 301 5.47 23.53 23.79
CA VAL A 301 6.34 23.09 24.91
C VAL A 301 7.68 22.62 24.38
N SER A 302 8.79 23.12 24.95
CA SER A 302 10.15 22.78 24.52
C SER A 302 10.46 21.28 24.65
N CYS A 303 11.12 20.71 23.65
CA CYS A 303 11.50 19.30 23.57
C CYS A 303 12.76 19.00 24.39
N ARG A 304 12.96 17.74 24.80
CA ARG A 304 14.19 17.28 25.47
C ARG A 304 14.97 16.33 24.56
N HIS A 305 15.97 16.86 23.87
CA HIS A 305 16.82 16.19 22.86
C HIS A 305 16.99 14.67 23.06
N ARG A 306 17.71 14.20 24.08
CA ARG A 306 17.98 12.75 24.32
C ARG A 306 16.81 11.91 24.86
N LYS A 307 15.59 12.44 24.96
CA LYS A 307 14.41 11.71 25.49
C LYS A 307 13.24 11.68 24.52
N ASP A 308 13.02 12.79 23.82
CA ASP A 308 11.93 12.95 22.86
C ASP A 308 12.30 12.46 21.44
N PHE A 309 13.59 12.20 21.18
CA PHE A 309 14.11 11.63 19.93
C PHE A 309 14.77 10.27 20.17
N ASP A 310 14.49 9.30 19.30
CA ASP A 310 15.15 7.99 19.26
C ASP A 310 16.20 7.95 18.13
N HIS A 311 17.26 7.15 18.27
CA HIS A 311 18.39 7.12 17.33
C HIS A 311 18.38 5.85 16.47
N PHE A 312 18.69 6.01 15.18
CA PHE A 312 19.14 4.91 14.31
C PHE A 312 20.25 5.38 13.37
N VAL A 313 20.87 4.42 12.68
CA VAL A 313 21.89 4.68 11.67
C VAL A 313 21.32 4.38 10.29
N ASP A 314 21.32 5.38 9.41
CA ASP A 314 21.09 5.21 7.98
C ASP A 314 22.46 5.19 7.28
N ILE A 315 22.66 4.28 6.32
CA ILE A 315 23.98 4.12 5.69
C ILE A 315 24.34 5.24 4.70
N ARG A 316 23.35 6.00 4.21
CA ARG A 316 23.53 7.16 3.33
C ARG A 316 23.69 8.46 4.11
N HIS A 317 23.04 8.58 5.27
CA HIS A 317 22.92 9.83 6.04
C HIS A 317 23.54 9.78 7.45
N GLY A 318 24.13 8.65 7.85
CA GLY A 318 24.82 8.49 9.12
C GLY A 318 23.84 8.43 10.29
N ASN A 319 23.97 9.34 11.25
CA ASN A 319 23.05 9.42 12.38
C ASN A 319 21.72 10.06 11.96
N CYS A 320 20.63 9.33 12.20
CA CYS A 320 19.27 9.80 12.07
C CYS A 320 18.56 9.78 13.43
N TYR A 321 17.64 10.73 13.62
CA TYR A 321 16.92 10.91 14.88
C TYR A 321 15.41 11.02 14.62
N ILE A 322 14.61 10.24 15.35
CA ILE A 322 13.15 10.14 15.17
C ILE A 322 12.46 10.81 16.35
N PHE A 323 11.83 11.97 16.12
CA PHE A 323 10.87 12.50 17.08
C PHE A 323 9.61 11.64 17.08
N ASN A 324 9.08 11.36 18.27
CA ASN A 324 7.77 10.70 18.45
C ASN A 324 7.66 9.24 17.93
N SER A 325 8.76 8.50 17.91
CA SER A 325 8.76 7.08 17.52
C SER A 325 8.01 6.18 18.50
N ALA A 326 7.46 5.07 18.00
CA ALA A 326 6.89 3.98 18.81
C ALA A 326 7.83 2.77 18.97
N MET A 327 9.08 2.87 18.50
CA MET A 327 10.13 1.83 18.63
C MET A 327 10.15 1.21 20.04
N ASN A 328 10.32 -0.11 20.10
CA ASN A 328 10.33 -0.90 21.33
C ASN A 328 9.09 -0.69 22.23
N GLY A 329 7.93 -0.38 21.64
CA GLY A 329 6.67 -0.15 22.37
C GLY A 329 6.58 1.21 23.06
N LYS A 330 7.41 2.18 22.68
CA LYS A 330 7.38 3.55 23.21
C LYS A 330 6.02 4.21 22.92
N LYS A 331 5.47 4.94 23.91
CA LYS A 331 4.21 5.67 23.73
C LYS A 331 4.46 6.96 22.94
N PHE A 332 3.88 7.04 21.74
CA PHE A 332 3.83 8.26 20.94
C PHE A 332 2.82 9.27 21.51
N LYS A 333 2.93 10.50 21.03
CA LYS A 333 2.13 11.68 21.37
C LYS A 333 1.05 11.91 20.31
N ASN A 334 -0.04 12.54 20.74
CA ASN A 334 -1.15 12.93 19.88
C ASN A 334 -1.13 14.44 19.63
N ALA A 335 -1.71 14.89 18.52
CA ALA A 335 -1.98 16.31 18.30
C ALA A 335 -3.15 16.78 19.17
N GLN A 336 -3.09 18.03 19.62
CA GLN A 336 -4.21 18.66 20.35
C GLN A 336 -5.08 19.54 19.45
N ARG A 337 -4.48 20.16 18.43
CA ARG A 337 -5.09 21.11 17.49
C ARG A 337 -4.31 21.09 16.16
N SER A 338 -4.92 21.63 15.10
CA SER A 338 -4.26 21.88 13.81
C SER A 338 -3.53 23.24 13.79
N GLY A 339 -2.63 23.42 12.82
CA GLY A 339 -1.88 24.65 12.58
C GLY A 339 -0.48 24.70 13.22
N PRO A 340 0.43 25.58 12.74
CA PRO A 340 1.87 25.54 13.05
C PRO A 340 2.21 25.58 14.54
N LEU A 341 1.52 26.42 15.32
CA LEU A 341 1.77 26.61 16.76
C LEU A 341 1.58 25.33 17.60
N TYR A 342 0.76 24.40 17.11
CA TYR A 342 0.46 23.13 17.78
C TYR A 342 1.22 21.93 17.18
N GLY A 343 2.03 22.18 16.14
CA GLY A 343 2.91 21.19 15.53
C GLY A 343 4.20 20.95 16.31
N LEU A 344 5.16 20.33 15.61
CA LEU A 344 6.57 20.23 15.95
C LEU A 344 7.34 21.31 15.18
N SER A 345 7.90 22.30 15.87
CA SER A 345 8.84 23.26 15.31
C SER A 345 10.26 22.89 15.71
N ILE A 346 11.19 22.82 14.75
CA ILE A 346 12.61 22.54 14.98
C ILE A 346 13.46 23.61 14.29
N THR A 347 14.28 24.29 15.08
CA THR A 347 15.40 25.11 14.59
C THR A 347 16.64 24.22 14.55
N PHE A 348 17.24 24.08 13.37
CA PHE A 348 18.36 23.16 13.14
C PHE A 348 19.60 23.88 12.62
N ASN A 349 20.78 23.35 12.94
CA ASN A 349 22.07 23.67 12.34
C ASN A 349 22.54 22.46 11.51
N VAL A 350 22.98 22.67 10.27
CA VAL A 350 23.53 21.58 9.43
C VAL A 350 25.04 21.35 9.60
N ASP A 351 25.78 22.31 10.18
CA ASP A 351 27.23 22.25 10.41
C ASP A 351 28.01 22.05 9.07
N GLN A 352 27.98 23.05 8.17
CA GLN A 352 28.57 22.95 6.82
C GLN A 352 30.12 22.94 6.83
N ASN A 353 30.73 23.54 7.85
CA ASN A 353 32.14 23.41 8.20
C ASN A 353 32.65 21.94 8.14
N GLU A 354 31.83 20.99 8.59
CA GLU A 354 32.08 19.56 8.72
C GLU A 354 31.69 18.75 7.48
N TYR A 355 31.22 19.39 6.40
CA TYR A 355 30.87 18.71 5.15
C TYR A 355 32.10 18.27 4.34
N ILE A 356 32.07 17.02 3.88
CA ILE A 356 33.05 16.45 2.95
C ILE A 356 32.55 16.70 1.52
N GLY A 357 32.89 17.84 0.92
CA GLY A 357 32.25 18.35 -0.32
C GLY A 357 32.33 17.49 -1.59
N LYS A 358 33.14 16.42 -1.65
CA LYS A 358 33.08 15.42 -2.74
C LYS A 358 32.02 14.34 -2.50
N ILE A 359 31.65 14.08 -1.24
CA ILE A 359 30.56 13.17 -0.81
C ILE A 359 29.26 13.97 -0.67
N SER A 360 29.28 14.96 0.22
CA SER A 360 28.11 15.70 0.72
C SER A 360 27.90 16.96 -0.12
N GLN A 361 27.36 16.80 -1.33
CA GLN A 361 27.25 17.89 -2.31
C GLN A 361 26.11 18.89 -2.04
N SER A 362 25.21 18.63 -1.08
CA SER A 362 24.01 19.44 -0.82
C SER A 362 23.79 19.66 0.68
N ALA A 363 23.87 20.92 1.13
CA ALA A 363 23.59 21.28 2.52
C ALA A 363 22.10 21.19 2.84
N GLY A 364 21.77 20.60 3.99
CA GLY A 364 20.39 20.43 4.43
C GLY A 364 20.18 19.20 5.30
N LEU A 365 18.96 19.05 5.79
CA LEU A 365 18.48 17.82 6.42
C LEU A 365 17.54 17.06 5.46
N ARG A 366 17.43 15.75 5.65
CA ARG A 366 16.30 14.97 5.16
C ARG A 366 15.30 14.77 6.28
N VAL A 367 14.06 15.13 6.04
CA VAL A 367 12.95 14.97 6.98
C VAL A 367 11.95 13.96 6.40
N VAL A 368 11.60 12.91 7.15
CA VAL A 368 10.56 11.95 6.79
C VAL A 368 9.43 12.07 7.81
N VAL A 369 8.19 12.20 7.33
CA VAL A 369 6.97 12.18 8.16
C VAL A 369 6.30 10.82 7.95
N HIS A 370 6.11 10.05 9.02
CA HIS A 370 5.66 8.66 8.95
C HIS A 370 4.81 8.23 10.15
N ASP A 371 4.22 7.04 10.09
CA ASP A 371 3.58 6.41 11.26
C ASP A 371 4.64 6.14 12.34
N PRO A 372 4.42 6.55 13.61
CA PRO A 372 5.26 6.16 14.74
C PRO A 372 5.60 4.67 14.84
N LYS A 373 4.74 3.79 14.33
CA LYS A 373 4.88 2.33 14.35
C LYS A 373 5.67 1.75 13.17
N ARG A 374 6.01 2.54 12.13
CA ARG A 374 6.74 2.06 10.94
C ARG A 374 8.14 2.65 10.81
N MET A 375 9.01 1.94 10.09
CA MET A 375 10.40 2.36 9.85
C MET A 375 10.45 3.51 8.82
N PRO A 376 11.22 4.59 9.04
CA PRO A 376 11.47 5.61 8.03
C PRO A 376 12.48 5.15 6.97
N TYR A 377 12.33 5.65 5.74
CA TYR A 377 13.31 5.41 4.65
C TYR A 377 13.82 6.74 4.04
N PRO A 378 14.80 7.43 4.66
CA PRO A 378 15.29 8.75 4.23
C PRO A 378 15.95 8.79 2.83
N GLU A 379 16.34 7.63 2.30
CA GLU A 379 16.78 7.46 0.91
C GLU A 379 15.61 7.62 -0.08
N ASP A 380 14.43 7.08 0.25
CA ASP A 380 13.28 6.91 -0.65
C ASP A 380 12.12 7.91 -0.36
N GLU A 381 12.03 8.45 0.86
CA GLU A 381 10.91 9.27 1.37
C GLU A 381 11.33 10.68 1.86
N GLY A 382 12.63 11.00 1.82
CA GLY A 382 13.20 12.17 2.48
C GLY A 382 12.87 13.52 1.83
N ILE A 383 12.11 14.36 2.55
CA ILE A 383 11.91 15.78 2.21
C ILE A 383 13.22 16.54 2.51
N LEU A 384 13.82 17.16 1.48
CA LEU A 384 15.02 17.98 1.63
C LEU A 384 14.68 19.34 2.25
N VAL A 385 15.05 19.57 3.50
CA VAL A 385 14.92 20.87 4.20
C VAL A 385 16.27 21.61 4.11
N SER A 386 16.23 22.88 3.71
CA SER A 386 17.42 23.70 3.45
C SER A 386 17.70 24.68 4.59
N PRO A 387 18.97 24.93 4.96
CA PRO A 387 19.30 26.05 5.84
C PRO A 387 19.01 27.39 5.13
N ASN A 388 18.98 28.49 5.90
CA ASN A 388 18.54 29.81 5.47
C ASN A 388 17.10 29.83 4.89
N THR A 389 16.25 28.89 5.33
CA THR A 389 14.80 28.85 5.01
C THR A 389 14.00 28.44 6.23
N LEU A 390 12.72 28.86 6.25
CA LEU A 390 11.68 28.29 7.09
C LEU A 390 10.80 27.42 6.19
N THR A 391 10.71 26.12 6.50
CA THR A 391 9.95 25.13 5.73
C THR A 391 8.74 24.65 6.53
N HIS A 392 7.55 24.96 6.05
CA HIS A 392 6.30 24.41 6.60
C HIS A 392 5.98 23.08 5.94
N ILE A 393 5.60 22.10 6.76
CA ILE A 393 5.19 20.77 6.35
C ILE A 393 3.81 20.54 6.96
N GLY A 394 2.78 21.01 6.25
CA GLY A 394 1.39 20.75 6.61
C GLY A 394 1.05 19.30 6.28
N VAL A 395 0.39 18.57 7.18
CA VAL A 395 0.15 17.13 7.06
C VAL A 395 -1.35 16.85 7.08
N ASN A 396 -1.79 15.91 6.24
CA ASN A 396 -3.12 15.31 6.28
C ASN A 396 -3.00 13.81 6.54
N ALA A 397 -3.87 13.25 7.40
CA ALA A 397 -3.87 11.83 7.74
C ALA A 397 -4.87 11.05 6.88
N ILE A 398 -4.42 9.89 6.38
CA ILE A 398 -5.27 8.89 5.72
C ILE A 398 -5.10 7.57 6.47
N PHE A 399 -6.21 7.04 7.01
CA PHE A 399 -6.27 5.72 7.62
C PHE A 399 -6.70 4.72 6.56
N ARG A 400 -5.96 3.60 6.45
CA ARG A 400 -6.25 2.52 5.51
C ARG A 400 -6.56 1.23 6.27
N GLU A 401 -7.65 0.58 5.87
CA GLU A 401 -8.03 -0.74 6.36
C GLU A 401 -8.36 -1.64 5.16
N LYS A 402 -7.52 -2.66 4.93
CA LYS A 402 -7.72 -3.66 3.88
C LYS A 402 -8.32 -4.96 4.39
N LEU A 403 -9.01 -5.68 3.52
CA LEU A 403 -9.50 -7.03 3.79
C LEU A 403 -8.45 -8.10 3.42
N GLY A 404 -8.26 -9.07 4.31
CA GLY A 404 -7.47 -10.28 4.06
C GLY A 404 -8.22 -11.34 3.27
N ASP A 405 -7.64 -12.55 3.25
CA ASP A 405 -8.15 -13.71 2.53
C ASP A 405 -9.57 -14.08 3.03
N PRO A 406 -10.57 -14.34 2.16
CA PRO A 406 -10.48 -14.52 0.71
C PRO A 406 -10.92 -13.28 -0.12
N TYR A 407 -10.84 -12.07 0.46
CA TYR A 407 -11.27 -10.83 -0.20
C TYR A 407 -10.11 -10.00 -0.75
N GLY A 408 -8.91 -10.10 -0.15
CA GLY A 408 -7.70 -9.43 -0.63
C GLY A 408 -6.42 -10.10 -0.14
N ASP A 409 -5.31 -9.81 -0.82
CA ASP A 409 -3.96 -10.23 -0.43
C ASP A 409 -3.30 -9.08 0.36
N CYS A 410 -3.10 -9.31 1.66
CA CYS A 410 -2.45 -8.40 2.58
C CYS A 410 -1.76 -9.17 3.73
N TYR A 411 -0.84 -8.50 4.45
CA TYR A 411 -0.09 -9.13 5.53
C TYR A 411 -0.86 -9.13 6.87
N GLU A 412 -1.11 -10.31 7.45
CA GLU A 412 -1.70 -10.46 8.80
C GLU A 412 -0.63 -10.59 9.89
N ASP A 413 -0.57 -9.61 10.79
CA ASP A 413 0.48 -9.50 11.81
C ASP A 413 0.26 -10.51 12.95
N GLY A 414 1.17 -11.49 13.05
CA GLY A 414 1.18 -12.52 14.10
C GLY A 414 0.90 -13.95 13.66
N VAL A 415 0.52 -14.19 12.39
CA VAL A 415 0.26 -15.56 11.88
C VAL A 415 1.58 -16.33 11.63
N GLU A 416 2.61 -15.65 11.11
CA GLU A 416 3.89 -16.29 10.73
C GLU A 416 5.11 -15.50 11.24
N LEU A 417 5.86 -16.09 12.18
CA LEU A 417 7.07 -15.49 12.76
C LEU A 417 8.21 -15.31 11.74
N ASP A 418 8.38 -16.27 10.83
CA ASP A 418 9.45 -16.26 9.82
C ASP A 418 9.26 -15.19 8.72
N ARG A 419 8.05 -14.63 8.59
CA ARG A 419 7.75 -13.55 7.63
C ARG A 419 8.06 -12.14 8.15
N ARG A 420 8.56 -11.98 9.38
CA ARG A 420 8.91 -10.65 9.91
C ARG A 420 10.07 -10.04 9.14
N SER A 421 9.88 -8.81 8.66
CA SER A 421 10.97 -8.00 8.14
C SER A 421 12.00 -7.73 9.24
N HIS A 422 13.25 -7.56 8.84
CA HIS A 422 14.34 -7.35 9.79
C HIS A 422 14.17 -6.07 10.62
N TYR A 423 13.55 -5.04 10.05
CA TYR A 423 13.21 -3.78 10.73
C TYR A 423 12.20 -3.96 11.88
N GLN A 424 11.21 -4.84 11.73
CA GLN A 424 10.29 -5.21 12.83
C GLN A 424 11.08 -5.83 14.00
N THR A 425 11.98 -6.77 13.69
CA THR A 425 12.74 -7.54 14.68
C THR A 425 13.81 -6.71 15.39
N LEU A 426 14.52 -5.81 14.69
CA LEU A 426 15.53 -4.94 15.33
C LEU A 426 14.94 -3.84 16.22
N TYR A 427 13.81 -3.26 15.81
CA TYR A 427 13.32 -1.99 16.38
C TYR A 427 11.99 -2.10 17.12
N GLY A 428 11.38 -3.30 17.17
CA GLY A 428 10.08 -3.52 17.82
C GLY A 428 8.95 -2.72 17.16
N LEU A 429 8.97 -2.69 15.83
CA LEU A 429 8.03 -1.93 14.98
C LEU A 429 7.01 -2.86 14.29
N ASN A 430 5.94 -2.28 13.75
CA ASN A 430 4.94 -2.99 12.94
C ASN A 430 5.47 -3.33 11.54
N TYR A 431 4.76 -4.20 10.82
CA TYR A 431 5.03 -4.48 9.41
C TYR A 431 4.98 -3.21 8.55
N ASP A 432 5.91 -3.12 7.60
CA ASP A 432 5.98 -2.10 6.55
C ASP A 432 6.36 -2.80 5.23
N GLU A 433 5.64 -2.49 4.16
CA GLU A 433 5.80 -3.13 2.83
C GLU A 433 7.20 -2.91 2.24
N LYS A 434 7.79 -1.72 2.43
CA LYS A 434 9.18 -1.43 2.04
C LYS A 434 10.17 -2.11 2.96
N GLY A 435 9.84 -2.29 4.23
CA GLY A 435 10.59 -3.10 5.18
C GLY A 435 10.69 -4.56 4.74
N CYS A 436 9.57 -5.14 4.30
CA CYS A 436 9.54 -6.46 3.66
C CYS A 436 10.37 -6.47 2.37
N PHE A 437 10.12 -5.54 1.44
CA PHE A 437 10.80 -5.51 0.14
C PHE A 437 12.32 -5.35 0.28
N ARG A 438 12.80 -4.43 1.15
CA ARG A 438 14.24 -4.27 1.45
C ARG A 438 14.84 -5.52 2.09
N THR A 439 14.10 -6.24 2.96
CA THR A 439 14.54 -7.52 3.53
C THR A 439 14.64 -8.62 2.46
N CYS A 440 13.64 -8.73 1.58
CA CYS A 440 13.58 -9.66 0.45
C CYS A 440 14.72 -9.44 -0.55
N MET A 441 14.86 -8.21 -1.07
CA MET A 441 15.91 -7.82 -2.00
C MET A 441 17.31 -8.16 -1.48
N SER A 442 17.54 -7.88 -0.19
CA SER A 442 18.81 -8.13 0.46
C SER A 442 19.16 -9.62 0.48
N LYS A 443 18.22 -10.50 0.89
CA LYS A 443 18.40 -11.96 0.84
C LYS A 443 18.75 -12.45 -0.58
N ILE A 444 18.00 -12.01 -1.59
CA ILE A 444 18.17 -12.48 -2.98
C ILE A 444 19.53 -12.05 -3.58
N ILE A 445 20.00 -10.84 -3.26
CA ILE A 445 21.34 -10.38 -3.68
C ILE A 445 22.42 -11.21 -3.01
N TYR A 446 22.26 -11.54 -1.72
CA TYR A 446 23.19 -12.43 -1.02
C TYR A 446 23.18 -13.85 -1.61
N ASP A 447 22.03 -14.46 -1.82
CA ASP A 447 21.91 -15.83 -2.34
C ASP A 447 22.51 -15.97 -3.75
N LYS A 448 22.31 -14.97 -4.62
CA LYS A 448 22.79 -15.00 -6.01
C LYS A 448 24.22 -14.46 -6.19
N CYS A 449 24.55 -13.32 -5.59
CA CYS A 449 25.84 -12.65 -5.77
C CYS A 449 26.86 -12.97 -4.66
N GLN A 450 26.47 -13.73 -3.64
CA GLN A 450 27.34 -14.20 -2.54
C GLN A 450 28.04 -13.06 -1.77
N CYS A 451 27.36 -11.91 -1.65
CA CYS A 451 27.83 -10.72 -0.96
C CYS A 451 26.66 -9.89 -0.41
N ASN A 452 26.90 -9.09 0.63
CA ASN A 452 25.91 -8.12 1.13
C ASN A 452 26.00 -6.79 0.38
N ASP A 453 24.88 -6.30 -0.18
CA ASP A 453 24.80 -4.93 -0.73
C ASP A 453 24.62 -3.91 0.41
N MET A 454 25.51 -2.91 0.42
CA MET A 454 25.50 -1.82 1.39
C MET A 454 24.16 -1.06 1.48
N LYS A 455 23.25 -1.13 0.50
CA LYS A 455 21.91 -0.51 0.61
C LYS A 455 21.08 -1.06 1.79
N PHE A 456 21.48 -2.19 2.37
CA PHE A 456 20.76 -2.90 3.43
C PHE A 456 21.58 -3.01 4.73
N SER A 457 20.93 -3.34 5.85
CA SER A 457 21.63 -3.43 7.14
C SER A 457 22.69 -4.54 7.13
N LYS A 458 23.82 -4.31 7.80
CA LYS A 458 24.81 -5.35 8.11
C LYS A 458 24.21 -6.46 8.98
N ASP A 459 23.30 -6.10 9.88
CA ASP A 459 22.68 -7.02 10.85
C ASP A 459 21.74 -8.05 10.20
N LEU A 460 21.44 -7.93 8.89
CA LEU A 460 20.64 -8.89 8.12
C LEU A 460 21.34 -10.25 7.91
N PHE A 461 22.65 -10.34 8.12
CA PHE A 461 23.48 -11.45 7.64
C PHE A 461 24.36 -12.11 8.70
N PRO A 462 24.78 -13.38 8.47
CA PRO A 462 25.74 -14.06 9.34
C PRO A 462 27.07 -13.30 9.49
N ASN A 463 27.64 -13.34 10.70
CA ASN A 463 28.96 -12.78 10.96
C ASN A 463 30.02 -13.40 10.03
N GLY A 464 30.71 -12.55 9.26
CA GLY A 464 31.76 -12.95 8.32
C GLY A 464 31.38 -12.84 6.84
N THR A 465 30.12 -12.53 6.48
CA THR A 465 29.74 -12.29 5.08
C THR A 465 30.42 -11.04 4.50
N LYS A 466 31.02 -11.18 3.32
CA LYS A 466 31.71 -10.10 2.60
C LYS A 466 30.72 -9.07 2.05
N LEU A 467 31.08 -7.79 2.08
CA LEU A 467 30.37 -6.74 1.34
C LEU A 467 30.58 -6.88 -0.18
N CYS A 468 29.56 -6.56 -0.96
CA CYS A 468 29.65 -6.42 -2.41
C CYS A 468 30.63 -5.29 -2.77
N SER A 469 31.58 -5.55 -3.68
CA SER A 469 32.60 -4.55 -4.02
C SER A 469 32.11 -3.59 -5.10
N VAL A 470 32.22 -2.30 -4.83
CA VAL A 470 31.82 -1.20 -5.72
C VAL A 470 32.74 -1.12 -6.95
N THR A 471 33.97 -1.63 -6.83
CA THR A 471 34.97 -1.65 -7.92
C THR A 471 34.91 -2.89 -8.81
N ASP A 472 34.15 -3.91 -8.45
CA ASP A 472 34.09 -5.17 -9.21
C ASP A 472 32.95 -5.14 -10.23
N ASP A 473 33.30 -5.07 -11.51
CA ASP A 473 32.38 -5.19 -12.65
C ASP A 473 31.43 -6.41 -12.52
N SER A 474 31.91 -7.54 -12.00
CA SER A 474 31.13 -8.79 -11.95
C SER A 474 30.07 -8.79 -10.86
N THR A 475 30.44 -8.39 -9.63
CA THR A 475 29.49 -8.12 -8.54
C THR A 475 28.46 -7.04 -8.95
N ASN A 476 28.91 -5.91 -9.51
CA ASN A 476 28.01 -4.84 -9.96
C ASN A 476 27.03 -5.33 -11.05
N HIS A 477 27.48 -6.16 -11.99
CA HIS A 477 26.62 -6.70 -13.04
C HIS A 477 25.56 -7.66 -12.48
N CYS A 478 25.91 -8.51 -11.52
CA CYS A 478 24.97 -9.38 -10.80
C CYS A 478 23.86 -8.58 -10.10
N ILE A 479 24.22 -7.47 -9.44
CA ILE A 479 23.25 -6.59 -8.77
C ILE A 479 22.37 -5.85 -9.81
N GLU A 480 22.94 -5.30 -10.89
CA GLU A 480 22.16 -4.69 -11.99
C GLU A 480 21.18 -5.70 -12.63
N GLU A 481 21.57 -6.97 -12.79
CA GLU A 481 20.71 -8.01 -13.37
C GLU A 481 19.54 -8.38 -12.45
N ILE A 482 19.78 -8.48 -11.13
CA ILE A 482 18.71 -8.72 -10.14
C ILE A 482 17.74 -7.54 -10.11
N LEU A 483 18.24 -6.30 -10.06
CA LEU A 483 17.40 -5.11 -10.07
C LEU A 483 16.52 -5.05 -11.34
N ARG A 484 17.11 -5.30 -12.52
CA ARG A 484 16.34 -5.40 -13.77
C ARG A 484 15.35 -6.56 -13.79
N SER A 485 15.63 -7.66 -13.11
CA SER A 485 14.69 -8.79 -13.01
C SER A 485 13.44 -8.43 -12.19
N PHE A 486 13.60 -7.58 -11.17
CA PHE A 486 12.47 -6.99 -10.45
C PHE A 486 11.73 -5.93 -11.28
N GLU A 487 12.44 -5.05 -11.99
CA GLU A 487 11.85 -4.03 -12.88
C GLU A 487 11.02 -4.65 -14.04
N ASN A 488 11.41 -5.83 -14.52
CA ASN A 488 10.71 -6.59 -15.57
C ASN A 488 9.74 -7.66 -15.02
N GLU A 489 9.45 -7.66 -13.71
CA GLU A 489 8.61 -8.65 -13.00
C GLU A 489 9.01 -10.14 -13.15
N THR A 490 10.18 -10.45 -13.71
CA THR A 490 10.68 -11.82 -13.88
C THR A 490 11.17 -12.45 -12.57
N PHE A 491 11.43 -11.64 -11.55
CA PHE A 491 11.65 -12.07 -10.18
C PHE A 491 10.72 -11.32 -9.24
N LYS A 492 10.18 -12.03 -8.24
CA LYS A 492 9.29 -11.48 -7.21
C LYS A 492 9.70 -12.01 -5.84
N CYS A 493 9.30 -11.31 -4.78
CA CYS A 493 9.47 -11.83 -3.42
C CYS A 493 8.55 -13.04 -3.21
N ASP A 494 9.06 -14.07 -2.56
CA ASP A 494 8.30 -15.22 -2.09
C ASP A 494 8.53 -15.38 -0.57
N PRO A 495 7.51 -15.20 0.28
CA PRO A 495 6.16 -14.71 -0.06
C PRO A 495 6.19 -13.27 -0.59
N ALA A 496 5.12 -12.87 -1.28
CA ALA A 496 4.96 -11.50 -1.76
C ALA A 496 4.92 -10.49 -0.61
N CYS A 497 5.48 -9.30 -0.83
CA CYS A 497 5.37 -8.19 0.12
C CYS A 497 4.10 -7.40 -0.19
N THR A 498 3.04 -7.63 0.60
CA THR A 498 1.77 -6.92 0.50
C THR A 498 1.52 -6.06 1.74
N SER A 499 0.96 -4.86 1.54
CA SER A 499 0.47 -3.96 2.59
C SER A 499 -0.30 -4.71 3.70
N ALA A 500 -0.24 -4.23 4.96
CA ALA A 500 -0.89 -4.92 6.08
C ALA A 500 -2.44 -4.96 6.01
N CYS A 501 -3.02 -6.05 6.53
CA CYS A 501 -4.47 -6.20 6.70
C CYS A 501 -4.99 -5.45 7.92
N LYS A 502 -6.31 -5.22 7.92
CA LYS A 502 -7.09 -4.97 9.15
C LYS A 502 -7.14 -6.23 10.00
N LEU A 503 -6.56 -6.24 11.21
CA LEU A 503 -6.83 -7.31 12.19
C LEU A 503 -8.29 -7.22 12.64
N THR A 504 -9.16 -7.98 12.00
CA THR A 504 -10.38 -8.45 12.64
C THR A 504 -9.98 -9.32 13.83
N HIS A 505 -10.45 -8.97 15.04
CA HIS A 505 -10.38 -9.91 16.16
C HIS A 505 -11.31 -11.07 15.84
N SER A 506 -10.76 -12.15 15.28
CA SER A 506 -11.49 -13.33 14.81
C SER A 506 -12.00 -14.22 15.95
N THR A 507 -12.75 -13.64 16.88
CA THR A 507 -13.66 -14.36 17.79
C THR A 507 -14.96 -14.70 17.06
N VAL A 508 -14.85 -15.43 15.94
CA VAL A 508 -15.99 -16.09 15.31
C VAL A 508 -16.34 -17.31 16.17
N PHE A 509 -17.17 -17.10 17.18
CA PHE A 509 -17.88 -18.19 17.84
C PHE A 509 -18.84 -18.81 16.82
N PHE A 510 -18.49 -19.97 16.30
CA PHE A 510 -19.46 -20.87 15.69
C PHE A 510 -20.38 -21.42 16.79
N PHE A 511 -21.68 -21.29 16.58
CA PHE A 511 -22.77 -21.93 17.33
C PHE A 511 -23.82 -22.42 16.31
#